data_AF-A0A349WAY0-F1
#
_entry.id   AF-A0A349WAY0-F1
#
_cell.length_a   1.000
_cell.length_b   1.000
_cell.length_c   1.000
_cell.angle_alpha   90.00
_cell.angle_beta   90.00
_cell.angle_gamma   90.00
#
_symmetry.space_group_name_H-M   'P 1'
#
loop_
_entity.id
_entity.type
_entity.pdbx_description
1 polymer ?
#
loop_
_entity_poly.entity_id
_entity_poly.type
_entity_poly.pdbx_seq_one_letter_code
_entity_poly.pdbx_strand_id
1 'polypeptide(L)'
;MFTPQAQADLVRLEAFLWECQDPLALQLLDFLFDGLNVLTHQPGVGRPLAHGHRELIISRGRGGYLARYVFDATRQRVIVLRIRHQREVGYNDNEI
;
A
#
# COMPACT_ATOMS: atom_id res chain seq x y z
N MET A 1 2.97 -5.91 9.41
CA MET A 1 2.48 -4.97 10.44
C MET A 1 2.18 -3.64 9.77
N PHE A 2 1.17 -2.90 10.24
CA PHE A 2 0.84 -1.57 9.76
C PHE A 2 1.19 -0.51 10.81
N THR A 3 1.82 0.57 10.40
CA THR A 3 1.94 1.78 11.24
C THR A 3 0.56 2.42 11.46
N PRO A 4 0.41 3.32 12.45
CA PRO A 4 -0.82 4.09 12.62
C PRO A 4 -1.21 4.86 11.35
N GLN A 5 -0.22 5.36 10.61
CA GLN A 5 -0.41 6.06 9.34
C GLN A 5 -0.98 5.13 8.26
N ALA A 6 -0.44 3.92 8.11
CA ALA A 6 -0.96 2.95 7.16
C ALA A 6 -2.38 2.47 7.54
N GLN A 7 -2.69 2.36 8.84
CA GLN A 7 -4.04 2.06 9.29
C GLN A 7 -5.03 3.17 8.94
N ALA A 8 -4.64 4.43 9.16
CA ALA A 8 -5.44 5.59 8.76
C ALA A 8 -5.67 5.64 7.24
N ASP A 9 -4.64 5.29 6.45
CA ASP A 9 -4.75 5.19 5.00
C ASP A 9 -5.79 4.12 4.57
N LEU A 10 -5.83 2.97 5.24
CA LEU A 10 -6.82 1.90 4.99
C LEU A 10 -8.24 2.35 5.32
N VAL A 11 -8.45 3.00 6.47
CA VAL A 11 -9.78 3.52 6.87
C VAL A 11 -10.27 4.56 5.86
N ARG A 12 -9.38 5.45 5.40
CA ARG A 12 -9.71 6.45 4.39
C ARG A 12 -10.06 5.81 3.04
N LEU A 13 -9.37 4.74 2.67
CA LEU A 13 -9.67 3.97 1.47
C LEU A 13 -11.04 3.29 1.57
N GLU A 14 -11.36 2.67 2.71
CA GLU A 14 -12.66 2.05 2.96
C GLU A 14 -13.79 3.08 2.86
N ALA A 15 -13.63 4.25 3.49
CA ALA A 15 -14.60 5.35 3.40
C ALA A 15 -14.81 5.82 1.95
N PHE A 16 -13.72 6.01 1.19
CA PHE A 16 -13.79 6.38 -0.22
C PHE A 16 -14.55 5.34 -1.06
N LEU A 17 -14.32 4.05 -0.80
CA LEU A 17 -15.01 2.98 -1.52
C LEU A 17 -16.51 2.94 -1.19
N TRP A 18 -16.86 3.22 0.06
CA TRP A 18 -18.25 3.32 0.48
C TRP A 18 -18.97 4.50 -0.18
N GLU A 19 -18.33 5.67 -0.23
CA GLU A 19 -18.87 6.88 -0.87
C GLU A 19 -19.06 6.70 -2.39
N CYS A 20 -18.17 5.96 -3.05
CA CYS A 20 -18.25 5.70 -4.48
C CYS A 20 -19.38 4.71 -4.85
N GLN A 21 -20.02 4.05 -3.88
CA GLN A 21 -21.02 2.99 -4.08
C GLN A 21 -20.58 1.93 -5.10
N ASP A 22 -19.28 1.66 -5.18
CA ASP A 22 -18.73 0.73 -6.15
C ASP A 22 -19.05 -0.71 -5.73
N PRO A 23 -19.84 -1.48 -6.51
CA PRO A 23 -20.12 -2.88 -6.19
C PRO A 23 -18.85 -3.76 -6.15
N LEU A 24 -17.72 -3.26 -6.65
CA LEU A 24 -16.42 -3.92 -6.62
C LEU A 24 -15.55 -3.52 -5.42
N ALA A 25 -16.06 -2.71 -4.48
CA ALA A 25 -15.31 -2.24 -3.31
C ALA A 25 -14.67 -3.38 -2.50
N LEU A 26 -15.42 -4.43 -2.19
CA LEU A 26 -14.91 -5.61 -1.48
C LEU A 26 -13.79 -6.31 -2.26
N GLN A 27 -14.00 -6.52 -3.56
CA GLN A 27 -12.98 -7.13 -4.43
C GLN A 27 -11.71 -6.28 -4.54
N LEU A 28 -11.82 -4.97 -4.33
CA LEU A 28 -10.67 -4.08 -4.34
C LEU A 28 -9.86 -4.19 -3.05
N LEU A 29 -10.54 -4.30 -1.92
CA LEU A 29 -9.91 -4.51 -0.63
C LEU A 29 -9.22 -5.87 -0.56
N ASP A 30 -9.88 -6.92 -1.06
CA ASP A 30 -9.29 -8.26 -1.19
C ASP A 30 -8.03 -8.21 -2.08
N PHE A 31 -8.12 -7.56 -3.23
CA PHE A 31 -6.99 -7.38 -4.14
C PHE A 31 -5.80 -6.64 -3.49
N LEU A 32 -6.08 -5.60 -2.70
CA LEU A 32 -5.05 -4.87 -1.95
C LEU A 32 -4.37 -5.78 -0.93
N PHE A 33 -5.15 -6.53 -0.15
CA PHE A 33 -4.62 -7.43 0.87
C PHE A 33 -3.83 -8.58 0.28
N ASP A 34 -4.27 -9.15 -0.85
CA ASP A 34 -3.52 -10.17 -1.58
C ASP A 34 -2.16 -9.62 -2.04
N GLY A 35 -2.14 -8.41 -2.59
CA GLY A 35 -0.90 -7.73 -2.96
C GLY A 35 0.05 -7.56 -1.77
N LEU A 36 -0.47 -7.10 -0.63
CA LEU A 36 0.31 -6.95 0.59
C LEU A 36 0.79 -8.28 1.16
N ASN A 37 0.02 -9.35 0.99
CA ASN A 37 0.36 -10.69 1.46
C ASN A 37 1.61 -11.25 0.76
N VAL A 38 1.89 -10.84 -0.48
CA VAL A 38 3.15 -11.18 -1.17
C VAL A 38 4.38 -10.76 -0.36
N LEU A 39 4.30 -9.65 0.37
CA LEU A 39 5.41 -9.16 1.18
C LEU A 39 5.79 -10.09 2.34
N THR A 40 4.89 -10.99 2.75
CA THR A 40 5.18 -11.99 3.79
C THR A 40 6.15 -13.07 3.31
N HIS A 41 6.15 -13.35 2.00
CA HIS A 41 6.99 -14.38 1.39
C HIS A 41 8.16 -13.79 0.60
N GLN A 42 7.96 -12.63 -0.03
CA GLN A 42 8.94 -12.00 -0.91
C GLN A 42 9.10 -10.51 -0.58
N PRO A 43 9.73 -10.15 0.56
CA PRO A 43 9.93 -8.74 0.94
C PRO A 43 10.85 -7.98 -0.01
N GLY A 44 11.60 -8.66 -0.88
CA GLY A 44 12.48 -8.05 -1.89
C GLY A 44 11.78 -7.56 -3.15
N VAL A 45 10.50 -7.89 -3.38
CA VAL A 45 9.77 -7.60 -4.63
C VAL A 45 9.53 -6.10 -4.86
N GLY A 46 9.45 -5.32 -3.79
CA GLY A 46 9.21 -3.88 -3.87
C GLY A 46 10.40 -3.12 -4.44
N ARG A 47 10.09 -2.08 -5.22
CA ARG A 47 11.06 -1.15 -5.78
C ARG A 47 11.83 -0.47 -4.63
N PRO A 48 13.17 -0.50 -4.62
CA PRO A 48 13.95 0.16 -3.58
C PRO A 48 13.81 1.69 -3.67
N LEU A 49 13.74 2.32 -2.50
CA LEU A 49 13.75 3.77 -2.28
C LEU A 49 14.90 4.13 -1.31
N ALA A 50 15.07 5.43 -1.03
CA ALA A 50 16.04 5.91 -0.05
C ALA A 50 15.77 5.34 1.37
N HIS A 51 16.79 5.35 2.22
CA HIS A 51 16.70 4.95 3.63
C HIS A 51 16.17 3.53 3.90
N GLY A 52 16.38 2.60 2.97
CA GLY A 52 15.92 1.21 3.11
C GLY A 52 14.41 1.04 2.93
N HIS A 53 13.71 2.09 2.52
CA HIS A 53 12.31 2.01 2.14
C HIS A 53 12.17 1.25 0.83
N ARG A 54 10.99 0.66 0.65
CA ARG A 54 10.58 -0.02 -0.57
C ARG A 54 9.15 0.34 -0.89
N GLU A 55 8.82 0.26 -2.16
CA GLU A 55 7.47 0.51 -2.64
C GLU A 55 6.96 -0.68 -3.44
N LEU A 56 5.85 -1.25 -2.98
CA LEU A 56 5.12 -2.27 -3.71
C LEU A 56 4.04 -1.57 -4.54
N ILE A 57 4.05 -1.88 -5.83
CA ILE A 57 3.03 -1.41 -6.77
C ILE A 57 2.01 -2.55 -6.93
N ILE A 58 0.76 -2.28 -6.53
CA ILE A 58 -0.36 -3.22 -6.59
C ILE A 58 -1.29 -2.73 -7.70
N SER A 59 -1.06 -3.18 -8.92
CA SER A 59 -1.70 -2.65 -10.14
C SER A 59 -2.96 -3.44 -10.55
N ARG A 60 -4.06 -2.73 -10.84
CA ARG A 60 -5.30 -3.32 -11.41
C ARG A 60 -5.81 -2.47 -12.57
N GLY A 61 -5.67 -2.99 -13.79
CA GLY A 61 -6.18 -2.32 -15.00
C GLY A 61 -5.59 -0.92 -15.20
N ARG A 62 -6.44 0.12 -15.16
CA ARG A 62 -6.05 1.54 -15.36
C ARG A 62 -5.71 2.30 -14.06
N GLY A 63 -5.60 1.61 -12.94
CA GLY A 63 -5.24 2.18 -11.63
C GLY A 63 -4.34 1.26 -10.81
N GLY A 64 -3.96 1.70 -9.62
CA GLY A 64 -3.12 0.92 -8.73
C GLY A 64 -2.94 1.57 -7.36
N TYR A 65 -2.47 0.77 -6.42
CA TYR A 65 -2.09 1.21 -5.08
C TYR A 65 -0.58 1.11 -4.90
N LEU A 66 -0.03 2.04 -4.15
CA LEU A 66 1.36 2.06 -3.73
C LEU A 66 1.39 1.79 -2.23
N ALA A 67 2.07 0.73 -1.83
CA ALA A 67 2.36 0.43 -0.44
C ALA A 67 3.84 0.70 -0.17
N ARG A 68 4.13 1.74 0.61
CA ARG A 68 5.49 2.00 1.09
C ARG A 68 5.74 1.17 2.34
N TYR A 69 6.85 0.44 2.37
CA TYR A 69 7.20 -0.44 3.47
C TYR A 69 8.69 -0.47 3.75
N VAL A 70 9.06 -0.98 4.91
CA VAL A 70 10.43 -1.38 5.25
C VAL A 70 10.44 -2.87 5.61
N PHE A 71 11.55 -3.53 5.31
CA PHE A 71 11.79 -4.89 5.74
C PHE A 71 12.81 -4.89 6.87
N ASP A 72 12.35 -5.22 8.09
CA ASP A 72 13.22 -5.48 9.23
C ASP A 72 13.76 -6.91 9.10
N ALA A 73 14.96 -7.03 8.54
CA ALA A 73 15.63 -8.32 8.34
C ALA A 73 15.98 -9.00 9.66
N THR A 74 16.24 -8.24 10.73
CA THR A 74 16.55 -8.81 12.05
C THR A 74 15.34 -9.50 12.65
N ARG A 75 14.16 -8.90 12.52
CA ARG A 75 12.90 -9.46 13.02
C ARG A 75 12.11 -10.29 12.00
N GLN A 76 12.60 -10.38 10.76
CA GLN A 76 11.94 -11.01 9.62
C GLN A 76 10.51 -10.50 9.44
N ARG A 77 10.33 -9.17 9.46
CA ARG A 77 9.01 -8.54 9.40
C ARG A 77 8.95 -7.40 8.40
N VAL A 78 7.82 -7.31 7.73
CA VAL A 78 7.46 -6.16 6.90
C VAL A 78 6.60 -5.20 7.70
N ILE A 79 7.01 -3.93 7.68
CA ILE A 79 6.30 -2.82 8.30
C ILE A 79 5.81 -1.92 7.16
N VAL A 80 4.50 -1.94 6.92
CA VAL A 80 3.85 -1.07 5.95
C VAL A 80 3.67 0.29 6.59
N LEU A 81 4.24 1.31 5.95
CA LEU A 81 4.34 2.68 6.45
C LEU A 81 3.17 3.55 5.96
N ARG A 82 2.80 3.39 4.69
CA ARG A 82 1.75 4.16 4.00
C ARG A 82 1.13 3.33 2.88
N ILE A 83 -0.15 3.55 2.62
CA ILE A 83 -0.86 3.01 1.46
C ILE A 83 -1.53 4.18 0.73
N ARG A 84 -1.30 4.29 -0.58
CA ARG A 84 -1.83 5.40 -1.38
C ARG A 84 -2.42 4.91 -2.68
N HIS A 85 -3.48 5.53 -3.15
CA HIS A 85 -4.00 5.26 -4.49
C HIS A 85 -3.27 6.12 -5.52
N GLN A 86 -2.85 5.53 -6.65
CA GLN A 86 -2.01 6.20 -7.65
C GLN A 86 -2.68 7.42 -8.30
N ARG A 87 -4.01 7.53 -8.21
CA ARG A 87 -4.79 8.65 -8.78
C ARG A 87 -5.28 9.65 -7.74
N GLU A 88 -4.95 9.49 -6.47
CA GLU A 88 -5.20 10.55 -5.50
C GLU A 88 -4.34 11.76 -5.85
N VAL A 89 -5.02 12.83 -6.23
CA VAL A 89 -4.47 14.09 -6.72
C VAL A 89 -3.46 14.65 -5.71
N GLY A 90 -2.19 14.80 -6.12
CA GLY A 90 -1.18 15.51 -5.32
C GLY A 90 0.13 14.77 -5.05
N TYR A 91 0.74 14.15 -6.07
CA TYR A 91 2.16 13.77 -5.99
C TYR A 91 3.01 15.06 -6.01
N ASN A 92 3.22 15.65 -4.84
CA ASN A 92 4.38 16.50 -4.60
C ASN A 92 5.52 15.56 -4.22
N ASP A 93 6.55 15.53 -5.05
CA ASP A 93 7.79 14.75 -4.94
C ASP A 93 8.65 15.09 -3.69
N ASN A 94 8.12 15.83 -2.73
CA ASN A 94 8.88 16.58 -1.71
C ASN A 94 8.84 16.01 -0.28
N GLU A 95 8.61 14.71 -0.11
CA GLU A 95 8.86 14.05 1.18
C GLU A 95 9.75 12.80 0.98
N ILE A 96 10.94 13.06 0.43
CA ILE A 96 12.10 12.15 0.45
C ILE A 96 13.05 12.63 1.54
#